data_AF-A0A3S4UD36-F1
#
_entry.id   AF-A0A3S4UD36-F1
#
_cell.length_a   1.000
_cell.length_b   1.000
_cell.length_c   1.000
_cell.angle_alpha   90.00
_cell.angle_beta   90.00
_cell.angle_gamma   90.00
#
_symmetry.space_group_name_H-M   'P 1'
#
loop_
_entity.id
_entity.type
_entity.pdbx_description
1 polymer ?
#
loop_
_entity_poly.entity_id
_entity_poly.type
_entity_poly.pdbx_seq_one_letter_code
_entity_poly.pdbx_strand_id
1 'polypeptide(L)'
;MRYWDGKAWKGAPEPRRPATTPGSPGRKGGWVMWVVLAVGVVAVALLAWSVLGRGLQPTTPTDTVSTEPTGSAWNEKAPDSPSPSPTAPDPSAGQQVPCPQVDIRTVPSADASRLTAAGLSVPAPSGGTNATAISRLLTDATARTYQYPGSTWASFLSIGRAPASEGFTDPATTARRVIECHLTGNRFGGYESHEVLVSEAVTVDGRQGHRVRIHSVNSRAPGGGAVFDAVALDVGNPAGLSVYWGGAVDADADARSMLDQAKENLRIA
;
A
#
# COMPACT_ATOMS: atom_id res chain seq x y z
N MET A 1 -14.82 -3.02 -15.91
CA MET A 1 -14.41 -2.75 -14.51
C MET A 1 -14.01 -4.05 -13.83
N ARG A 2 -12.76 -4.13 -13.34
CA ARG A 2 -12.27 -5.25 -12.54
C ARG A 2 -12.43 -4.91 -11.06
N TYR A 3 -12.75 -5.91 -10.24
CA TYR A 3 -12.85 -5.74 -8.79
C TYR A 3 -12.18 -6.92 -8.07
N TRP A 4 -11.78 -6.68 -6.83
CA TRP A 4 -11.08 -7.65 -5.98
C TRP A 4 -12.09 -8.41 -5.12
N ASP A 5 -12.08 -9.74 -5.17
CA ASP A 5 -13.01 -10.60 -4.40
C ASP A 5 -12.39 -11.18 -3.12
N GLY A 6 -11.21 -10.70 -2.73
CA GLY A 6 -10.47 -11.21 -1.58
C GLY A 6 -9.53 -12.37 -1.89
N LYS A 7 -9.55 -12.95 -3.10
CA LYS A 7 -8.65 -14.05 -3.51
C LYS A 7 -8.04 -13.86 -4.90
N ALA A 8 -8.74 -13.24 -5.84
CA ALA A 8 -8.24 -12.94 -7.17
C ALA A 8 -8.93 -11.72 -7.80
N TRP A 9 -8.26 -11.08 -8.75
CA TRP A 9 -8.86 -10.02 -9.56
C TRP A 9 -9.86 -10.59 -10.56
N LYS A 10 -11.15 -10.31 -10.35
CA LYS A 10 -12.24 -10.74 -11.23
C LYS A 10 -12.65 -9.62 -12.19
N GLY A 11 -13.22 -10.01 -13.33
CA GLY A 11 -13.69 -9.13 -14.39
C GLY A 11 -12.80 -9.12 -15.64
N ALA A 12 -13.41 -8.85 -16.78
CA ALA A 12 -12.76 -8.80 -18.08
C ALA A 12 -11.73 -7.65 -18.16
N PRO A 13 -10.56 -7.86 -18.77
CA PRO A 13 -9.64 -6.77 -19.09
C PRO A 13 -10.37 -5.72 -19.95
N GLU A 14 -10.22 -4.44 -19.60
CA GLU A 14 -10.70 -3.33 -20.43
C GLU A 14 -10.10 -3.48 -21.85
N PRO A 15 -10.88 -3.35 -22.94
CA PRO A 15 -10.33 -3.42 -24.29
C PRO A 15 -9.29 -2.31 -24.48
N ARG A 16 -8.04 -2.70 -24.71
CA ARG A 16 -6.95 -1.77 -25.01
C ARG A 16 -7.25 -1.14 -26.37
N ARG A 17 -7.70 0.12 -26.38
CA ARG A 17 -7.93 0.90 -27.61
C ARG A 17 -6.59 1.06 -28.34
N PRO A 18 -6.49 0.77 -29.66
CA PRO A 18 -5.25 0.97 -30.40
C PRO A 18 -4.91 2.46 -30.47
N ALA A 19 -3.64 2.79 -30.22
CA ALA A 19 -3.13 4.14 -30.32
C ALA A 19 -2.99 4.55 -31.79
N THR A 20 -3.83 5.48 -32.23
CA THR A 20 -3.62 6.24 -33.48
C THR A 20 -2.68 7.41 -33.21
N THR A 21 -1.50 7.38 -33.82
CA THR A 21 -0.61 8.54 -33.96
C THR A 21 -1.17 9.50 -35.02
N PRO A 22 -1.16 10.82 -34.77
CA PRO A 22 -0.65 11.72 -35.81
C PRO A 22 0.26 12.84 -35.26
N GLY A 23 1.22 13.23 -36.08
CA GLY A 23 2.29 14.18 -35.76
C GLY A 23 1.90 15.66 -35.69
N SER A 24 2.80 16.44 -35.12
CA SER A 24 2.79 17.90 -35.09
C SER A 24 2.92 18.51 -36.50
N PRO A 25 2.34 19.71 -36.70
CA PRO A 25 3.19 20.89 -36.80
C PRO A 25 2.67 22.08 -35.98
N GLY A 26 3.59 22.93 -35.50
CA GLY A 26 3.29 23.99 -34.53
C GLY A 26 2.73 25.29 -35.13
N ARG A 27 2.21 26.17 -34.25
CA ARG A 27 2.41 27.64 -34.26
C ARG A 27 1.79 28.28 -33.00
N LYS A 28 2.44 29.37 -32.56
CA LYS A 28 2.11 30.29 -31.46
C LYS A 28 0.69 30.87 -31.50
N GLY A 29 0.13 31.12 -30.31
CA GLY A 29 -0.81 32.23 -30.04
C GLY A 29 -2.17 31.82 -29.46
N GLY A 30 -2.54 32.38 -28.30
CA GLY A 30 -3.95 32.45 -27.87
C GLY A 30 -4.33 31.99 -26.46
N TRP A 31 -3.46 32.15 -25.45
CA TRP A 31 -3.75 31.80 -24.04
C TRP A 31 -4.63 32.82 -23.28
N VAL A 32 -5.54 33.53 -23.96
CA VAL A 32 -6.41 34.56 -23.33
C VAL A 32 -7.90 34.35 -23.61
N MET A 33 -8.29 33.32 -24.38
CA MET A 33 -9.69 33.11 -24.82
C MET A 33 -10.39 31.88 -24.24
N TRP A 34 -9.89 31.29 -23.13
CA TRP A 34 -10.52 30.11 -22.51
C TRP A 34 -11.09 30.34 -21.10
N VAL A 35 -10.77 31.48 -20.46
CA VAL A 35 -11.27 31.81 -19.11
C VAL A 35 -12.73 32.32 -19.13
N VAL A 36 -13.19 32.89 -20.25
CA VAL A 36 -14.56 33.44 -20.36
C VAL A 36 -15.61 32.36 -20.69
N LEU A 37 -15.22 31.24 -21.32
CA LEU A 37 -16.17 30.19 -21.70
C LEU A 37 -16.59 29.30 -20.50
N ALA A 38 -15.72 29.14 -19.49
CA ALA A 38 -15.97 28.26 -18.34
C ALA A 38 -16.98 28.83 -17.34
N VAL A 39 -17.08 30.17 -17.22
CA VAL A 39 -18.02 30.83 -16.28
C VAL A 39 -19.46 30.81 -16.80
N GLY A 40 -19.66 30.86 -18.13
CA GLY A 40 -20.99 30.86 -18.75
C GLY A 40 -21.75 29.53 -18.61
N VAL A 41 -21.04 28.39 -18.67
CA VAL A 41 -21.68 27.05 -18.61
C VAL A 41 -22.18 26.73 -17.19
N VAL A 42 -21.46 27.17 -16.16
CA VAL A 42 -21.82 26.93 -14.76
C VAL A 42 -23.10 27.70 -14.37
N ALA A 43 -23.27 28.93 -14.87
CA ALA A 43 -24.47 29.72 -14.61
C ALA A 43 -25.74 29.12 -15.23
N VAL A 44 -25.65 28.55 -16.43
CA VAL A 44 -26.79 27.89 -17.11
C VAL A 44 -27.14 26.56 -16.43
N ALA A 45 -26.15 25.80 -15.96
CA ALA A 45 -26.38 24.54 -15.25
C ALA A 45 -27.08 24.73 -13.90
N LEU A 46 -26.73 25.79 -13.14
CA LEU A 46 -27.36 26.09 -11.85
C LEU A 46 -28.80 26.61 -12.02
N LEU A 47 -29.07 27.37 -13.09
CA LEU A 47 -30.43 27.79 -13.41
C LEU A 47 -31.31 26.61 -13.87
N ALA A 48 -30.80 25.66 -14.65
CA ALA A 48 -31.54 24.46 -15.02
C ALA A 48 -31.89 23.57 -13.81
N TRP A 49 -30.98 23.43 -12.84
CA TRP A 49 -31.22 22.63 -11.63
C TRP A 49 -32.29 23.22 -10.70
N SER A 50 -32.34 24.55 -10.60
CA SER A 50 -33.30 25.24 -9.72
C SER A 50 -34.76 25.20 -10.23
N VAL A 51 -34.98 25.07 -11.54
CA VAL A 51 -36.32 25.03 -12.14
C VAL A 51 -36.87 23.61 -12.30
N LEU A 52 -36.01 22.60 -12.46
CA LEU A 52 -36.42 21.19 -12.64
C LEU A 52 -36.24 20.28 -11.41
N GLY A 53 -35.52 20.72 -10.37
CA GLY A 53 -35.21 19.88 -9.20
C GLY A 53 -36.29 19.80 -8.12
N ARG A 54 -37.46 20.41 -8.31
CA ARG A 54 -38.57 20.36 -7.34
C ARG A 54 -39.70 19.48 -7.85
N GLY A 55 -39.75 18.27 -7.33
CA GLY A 55 -40.94 17.43 -7.31
C GLY A 55 -40.69 16.02 -7.82
N LEU A 56 -40.82 15.04 -6.93
CA LEU A 56 -41.72 13.87 -7.05
C LEU A 56 -41.35 12.88 -5.93
N GLN A 57 -42.21 12.83 -4.90
CA GLN A 57 -42.20 11.76 -3.90
C GLN A 57 -42.58 10.43 -4.59
N PRO A 58 -41.85 9.33 -4.38
CA PRO A 58 -42.29 8.03 -4.87
C PRO A 58 -43.42 7.53 -3.96
N THR A 59 -44.66 7.55 -4.45
CA THR A 59 -45.73 6.70 -3.94
C THR A 59 -45.44 5.27 -4.39
N THR A 60 -44.98 4.42 -3.48
CA THR A 60 -44.93 2.98 -3.70
C THR A 60 -46.35 2.42 -3.81
N PRO A 61 -46.70 1.70 -4.88
CA PRO A 61 -47.96 0.96 -4.94
C PRO A 61 -47.98 -0.12 -3.85
N THR A 62 -49.08 -0.20 -3.11
CA THR A 62 -49.38 -1.33 -2.23
C THR A 62 -49.54 -2.59 -3.09
N ASP A 63 -48.61 -3.52 -2.98
CA ASP A 63 -48.68 -4.81 -3.65
C ASP A 63 -49.89 -5.59 -3.08
N THR A 64 -50.89 -5.83 -3.92
CA THR A 64 -52.16 -6.48 -3.57
C THR A 64 -52.23 -7.90 -4.13
N VAL A 65 -51.09 -8.57 -4.28
CA VAL A 65 -51.02 -9.97 -4.69
C VAL A 65 -50.74 -10.84 -3.47
N SER A 66 -51.80 -11.30 -2.81
CA SER A 66 -51.73 -12.32 -1.78
C SER A 66 -51.84 -13.68 -2.47
N THR A 67 -50.70 -14.35 -2.68
CA THR A 67 -50.68 -15.76 -3.08
C THR A 67 -50.82 -16.65 -1.85
N GLU A 68 -51.82 -17.54 -1.85
CA GLU A 68 -51.98 -18.58 -0.83
C GLU A 68 -50.69 -19.43 -0.72
N PRO A 69 -50.20 -19.74 0.50
CA PRO A 69 -49.05 -20.62 0.65
C PRO A 69 -49.44 -22.06 0.29
N THR A 70 -48.92 -22.61 -0.80
CA THR A 70 -49.00 -24.05 -1.11
C THR A 70 -47.92 -24.88 -0.39
N GLY A 71 -47.46 -24.42 0.77
CA GLY A 71 -46.44 -25.10 1.58
C GLY A 71 -47.05 -25.71 2.84
N SER A 72 -46.72 -26.96 3.16
CA SER A 72 -47.05 -27.57 4.44
C SER A 72 -46.45 -26.75 5.59
N ALA A 73 -47.29 -26.32 6.54
CA ALA A 73 -46.84 -25.61 7.75
C ALA A 73 -45.83 -26.44 8.55
N TRP A 74 -44.81 -25.76 9.09
CA TRP A 74 -43.73 -26.36 9.84
C TRP A 74 -44.26 -27.03 11.12
N ASN A 75 -43.90 -28.29 11.34
CA ASN A 75 -44.33 -29.05 12.51
C ASN A 75 -43.26 -28.94 13.61
N GLU A 76 -43.54 -28.16 14.67
CA GLU A 76 -42.65 -27.91 15.81
C GLU A 76 -42.35 -29.12 16.71
N LYS A 77 -42.68 -30.34 16.27
CA LYS A 77 -42.50 -31.57 17.05
C LYS A 77 -41.56 -32.61 16.45
N ALA A 78 -40.77 -32.26 15.43
CA ALA A 78 -39.73 -33.15 14.91
C ALA A 78 -38.49 -33.14 15.84
N PRO A 79 -37.89 -34.30 16.17
CA PRO A 79 -36.76 -34.40 17.09
C PRO A 79 -35.47 -33.85 16.47
N ASP A 80 -34.62 -33.30 17.33
CA ASP A 80 -33.36 -32.61 17.04
C ASP A 80 -32.46 -33.32 16.01
N SER A 81 -32.40 -32.78 14.79
CA SER A 81 -31.29 -33.04 13.87
C SER A 81 -30.14 -32.11 14.24
N PRO A 82 -28.91 -32.60 14.49
CA PRO A 82 -27.80 -31.71 14.83
C PRO A 82 -27.50 -30.80 13.63
N SER A 83 -27.80 -29.51 13.80
CA SER A 83 -27.34 -28.48 12.87
C SER A 83 -25.81 -28.49 12.87
N PRO A 84 -25.12 -28.57 11.71
CA PRO A 84 -23.68 -28.41 11.70
C PRO A 84 -23.38 -26.98 12.16
N SER A 85 -22.73 -26.84 13.32
CA SER A 85 -22.11 -25.56 13.70
C SER A 85 -21.20 -25.13 12.57
N PRO A 86 -21.20 -23.84 12.16
CA PRO A 86 -20.22 -23.34 11.21
C PRO A 86 -18.84 -23.55 11.81
N THR A 87 -18.08 -24.49 11.24
CA THR A 87 -16.66 -24.62 11.50
C THR A 87 -16.05 -23.26 11.22
N ALA A 88 -15.53 -22.60 12.26
CA ALA A 88 -14.68 -21.43 12.08
C ALA A 88 -13.65 -21.81 11.01
N PRO A 89 -13.47 -21.00 9.94
CA PRO A 89 -12.44 -21.30 8.97
C PRO A 89 -11.15 -21.48 9.75
N ASP A 90 -10.49 -22.64 9.55
CA ASP A 90 -9.12 -22.85 10.01
C ASP A 90 -8.36 -21.55 9.74
N PRO A 91 -7.55 -21.04 10.69
CA PRO A 91 -6.69 -19.91 10.39
C PRO A 91 -5.88 -20.35 9.18
N SER A 92 -6.22 -19.82 8.01
CA SER A 92 -5.50 -20.14 6.80
C SER A 92 -4.13 -19.58 7.06
N ALA A 93 -3.19 -20.44 7.46
CA ALA A 93 -1.79 -20.12 7.43
C ALA A 93 -1.58 -19.58 6.01
N GLY A 94 -1.37 -18.26 5.91
CA GLY A 94 -1.37 -17.57 4.64
C GLY A 94 -0.47 -18.32 3.67
N GLN A 95 -0.93 -18.51 2.44
CA GLN A 95 -0.13 -19.18 1.42
C GLN A 95 1.25 -18.52 1.37
N GLN A 96 2.31 -19.29 1.63
CA GLN A 96 3.68 -18.78 1.52
C GLN A 96 3.92 -18.43 0.05
N VAL A 97 3.89 -17.14 -0.26
CA VAL A 97 4.31 -16.65 -1.58
C VAL A 97 5.84 -16.55 -1.54
N PRO A 98 6.56 -17.24 -2.43
CA PRO A 98 8.01 -17.16 -2.46
C PRO A 98 8.44 -15.71 -2.73
N CYS A 99 9.31 -15.20 -1.86
CA CYS A 99 9.89 -13.87 -1.99
C CYS A 99 10.93 -13.86 -3.11
N PRO A 100 10.88 -12.87 -4.04
CA PRO A 100 11.89 -12.74 -5.09
C PRO A 100 13.30 -12.71 -4.51
N GLN A 101 14.27 -13.23 -5.26
CA GLN A 101 15.67 -13.19 -4.88
C GLN A 101 16.35 -12.10 -5.69
N VAL A 102 16.73 -11.00 -5.03
CA VAL A 102 17.45 -9.90 -5.65
C VAL A 102 18.95 -10.06 -5.41
N ASP A 103 19.77 -9.77 -6.41
CA ASP A 103 21.21 -9.57 -6.23
C ASP A 103 21.45 -8.28 -5.43
N ILE A 104 21.85 -8.43 -4.17
CA ILE A 104 21.93 -7.31 -3.21
C ILE A 104 23.26 -6.60 -3.36
N ARG A 105 23.23 -5.40 -3.95
CA ARG A 105 24.34 -4.46 -3.88
C ARG A 105 24.14 -3.43 -2.78
N THR A 106 25.20 -3.13 -2.05
CA THR A 106 25.21 -2.03 -1.07
C THR A 106 25.94 -0.83 -1.67
N VAL A 107 25.40 0.37 -1.45
CA VAL A 107 26.08 1.62 -1.78
C VAL A 107 26.49 2.36 -0.51
N PRO A 108 27.72 2.92 -0.44
CA PRO A 108 28.12 3.76 0.67
C PRO A 108 27.32 5.06 0.64
N SER A 109 26.91 5.57 1.81
CA SER A 109 26.41 6.93 1.88
C SER A 109 27.59 7.91 1.85
N ALA A 110 27.54 8.90 0.97
CA ALA A 110 28.57 9.94 0.86
C ALA A 110 28.50 10.95 2.03
N ASP A 111 27.33 11.07 2.65
CA ASP A 111 27.06 11.98 3.77
C ASP A 111 26.74 11.14 5.01
N ALA A 112 27.37 11.45 6.15
CA ALA A 112 27.09 10.76 7.40
C ALA A 112 25.72 11.15 8.01
N SER A 113 25.22 12.35 7.68
CA SER A 113 23.97 12.92 8.19
C SER A 113 22.73 12.47 7.42
N ARG A 114 22.90 11.87 6.23
CA ARG A 114 21.81 11.37 5.40
C ARG A 114 22.15 10.02 4.81
N LEU A 115 21.15 9.18 4.61
CA LEU A 115 21.24 8.03 3.71
C LEU A 115 20.82 8.47 2.33
N THR A 116 21.64 8.15 1.31
CA THR A 116 21.32 8.45 -0.09
C THR A 116 21.52 7.20 -0.95
N ALA A 117 20.46 6.76 -1.64
CA ALA A 117 20.47 5.58 -2.50
C ALA A 117 19.24 5.57 -3.40
N ALA A 118 19.36 4.98 -4.60
CA ALA A 118 18.25 4.81 -5.53
C ALA A 118 17.43 6.10 -5.81
N GLY A 119 18.06 7.28 -5.82
CA GLY A 119 17.34 8.54 -6.02
C GLY A 119 16.51 9.01 -4.81
N LEU A 120 16.68 8.40 -3.64
CA LEU A 120 16.11 8.84 -2.37
C LEU A 120 17.18 9.40 -1.46
N SER A 121 16.79 10.35 -0.62
CA SER A 121 17.61 10.85 0.48
C SER A 121 16.76 10.98 1.74
N VAL A 122 17.24 10.45 2.85
CA VAL A 122 16.56 10.52 4.16
C VAL A 122 17.57 10.90 5.24
N PRO A 123 17.22 11.68 6.28
CA PRO A 123 18.13 11.89 7.40
C PRO A 123 18.59 10.55 7.96
N ALA A 124 19.85 10.44 8.33
CA ALA A 124 20.38 9.28 9.04
C ALA A 124 20.31 9.59 10.55
N PRO A 125 19.39 8.95 11.30
CA PRO A 125 19.33 9.15 12.73
C PRO A 125 20.66 8.77 13.41
N SER A 126 21.05 9.51 14.44
CA SER A 126 22.30 9.29 15.18
C SER A 126 22.30 7.95 15.92
N GLY A 127 23.50 7.43 16.23
CA GLY A 127 23.67 6.21 17.02
C GLY A 127 23.57 4.88 16.26
N GLY A 128 23.14 4.90 14.99
CA GLY A 128 23.02 3.69 14.18
C GLY A 128 24.34 3.24 13.56
N THR A 129 24.54 1.92 13.42
CA THR A 129 25.67 1.34 12.69
C THR A 129 25.31 1.12 11.22
N ASN A 130 26.29 1.25 10.32
CA ASN A 130 26.08 0.89 8.91
C ASN A 130 25.71 -0.58 8.80
N ALA A 131 24.68 -0.88 8.02
CA ALA A 131 24.21 -2.23 7.78
C ALA A 131 24.11 -2.53 6.29
N THR A 132 24.24 -3.81 5.96
CA THR A 132 24.07 -4.30 4.60
C THR A 132 22.94 -5.32 4.56
N ALA A 133 22.30 -5.45 3.39
CA ALA A 133 21.33 -6.50 3.11
C ALA A 133 20.14 -6.59 4.10
N ILE A 134 19.61 -5.48 4.64
CA ILE A 134 18.44 -5.48 5.53
C ILE A 134 17.21 -6.12 4.85
N SER A 135 16.91 -5.69 3.63
CA SER A 135 15.90 -6.32 2.77
C SER A 135 16.54 -7.30 1.79
N ARG A 136 15.87 -8.43 1.51
CA ARG A 136 16.24 -9.33 0.40
C ARG A 136 15.72 -8.85 -0.95
N LEU A 137 14.91 -7.80 -0.96
CA LEU A 137 14.20 -7.30 -2.14
C LEU A 137 14.79 -5.98 -2.66
N LEU A 138 15.79 -5.42 -1.99
CA LEU A 138 16.38 -4.14 -2.35
C LEU A 138 17.85 -4.33 -2.78
N THR A 139 18.18 -3.80 -3.95
CA THR A 139 19.56 -3.62 -4.43
C THR A 139 19.95 -2.15 -4.36
N ASP A 140 21.24 -1.86 -4.55
CA ASP A 140 21.84 -0.54 -4.52
C ASP A 140 21.39 0.22 -3.28
N ALA A 141 21.36 -0.49 -2.16
CA ALA A 141 20.74 -0.06 -0.93
C ALA A 141 21.80 0.47 0.04
N THR A 142 21.37 1.35 0.91
CA THR A 142 22.13 1.74 2.10
C THR A 142 21.22 1.63 3.33
N ALA A 143 21.81 1.34 4.49
CA ALA A 143 21.03 1.11 5.69
C ALA A 143 21.79 1.43 6.98
N ARG A 144 21.02 1.70 8.03
CA ARG A 144 21.47 1.79 9.42
C ARG A 144 20.67 0.81 10.29
N THR A 145 21.32 0.23 11.28
CA THR A 145 20.71 -0.57 12.35
C THR A 145 20.91 0.07 13.71
N TYR A 146 19.92 -0.09 14.58
CA TYR A 146 19.87 0.44 15.93
C TYR A 146 19.61 -0.73 16.87
N GLN A 147 20.65 -1.17 17.57
CA GLN A 147 20.58 -2.35 18.43
C GLN A 147 19.71 -2.06 19.66
N TYR A 148 18.70 -2.89 19.92
CA TYR A 148 17.98 -2.80 21.19
C TYR A 148 18.86 -3.32 22.33
N PRO A 149 19.09 -2.55 23.41
CA PRO A 149 20.01 -2.93 24.48
C PRO A 149 19.69 -4.29 25.10
N GLY A 150 20.73 -5.13 25.28
CA GLY A 150 20.60 -6.44 25.91
C GLY A 150 19.83 -7.49 25.10
N SER A 151 19.59 -7.24 23.81
CA SER A 151 18.78 -8.09 22.93
C SER A 151 19.49 -8.38 21.62
N THR A 152 19.06 -9.40 20.89
CA THR A 152 19.45 -9.66 19.50
C THR A 152 18.62 -8.89 18.48
N TRP A 153 17.56 -8.22 18.94
CA TRP A 153 16.67 -7.43 18.10
C TRP A 153 17.25 -6.06 17.79
N ALA A 154 17.08 -5.61 16.55
CA ALA A 154 17.50 -4.30 16.11
C ALA A 154 16.40 -3.64 15.28
N SER A 155 16.23 -2.34 15.49
CA SER A 155 15.48 -1.47 14.60
C SER A 155 16.37 -1.09 13.41
N PHE A 156 15.80 -0.70 12.28
CA PHE A 156 16.56 -0.36 11.08
C PHE A 156 15.89 0.70 10.23
N LEU A 157 16.71 1.39 9.45
CA LEU A 157 16.30 2.25 8.36
C LEU A 157 17.13 1.90 7.13
N SER A 158 16.47 1.70 5.99
CA SER A 158 17.10 1.42 4.72
C SER A 158 16.40 2.16 3.59
N ILE A 159 17.18 2.57 2.59
CA ILE A 159 16.65 2.99 1.31
C ILE A 159 17.38 2.20 0.21
N GLY A 160 16.68 1.86 -0.85
CA GLY A 160 17.25 1.08 -1.96
C GLY A 160 16.29 0.94 -3.12
N ARG A 161 16.68 0.16 -4.12
CA ARG A 161 15.91 -0.07 -5.34
C ARG A 161 15.29 -1.46 -5.34
N ALA A 162 13.98 -1.53 -5.54
CA ALA A 162 13.28 -2.76 -5.86
C ALA A 162 13.34 -2.98 -7.39
N PRO A 163 14.05 -4.01 -7.91
CA PRO A 163 14.32 -4.12 -9.35
C PRO A 163 13.08 -4.42 -10.19
N ALA A 164 12.90 -3.71 -11.30
CA ALA A 164 11.84 -4.02 -12.27
C ALA A 164 12.00 -5.43 -12.87
N SER A 165 13.24 -5.94 -12.99
CA SER A 165 13.54 -7.29 -13.47
C SER A 165 12.93 -8.40 -12.61
N GLU A 166 12.69 -8.12 -11.32
CA GLU A 166 12.05 -9.03 -10.38
C GLU A 166 10.54 -8.77 -10.22
N GLY A 167 9.95 -7.96 -11.11
CA GLY A 167 8.52 -7.65 -11.14
C GLY A 167 8.09 -6.50 -10.23
N PHE A 168 9.02 -5.72 -9.68
CA PHE A 168 8.70 -4.54 -8.87
C PHE A 168 8.41 -3.33 -9.75
N THR A 169 7.19 -3.26 -10.29
CA THR A 169 6.73 -2.17 -11.18
C THR A 169 5.53 -1.40 -10.66
N ASP A 170 4.85 -1.91 -9.64
CA ASP A 170 3.69 -1.29 -9.01
C ASP A 170 4.06 -0.83 -7.58
N PRO A 171 3.96 0.48 -7.25
CA PRO A 171 4.31 0.99 -5.92
C PRO A 171 3.54 0.34 -4.77
N ALA A 172 2.22 0.15 -4.91
CA ALA A 172 1.39 -0.41 -3.85
C ALA A 172 1.78 -1.85 -3.51
N THR A 173 1.92 -2.69 -4.55
CA THR A 173 2.37 -4.07 -4.41
C THR A 173 3.80 -4.14 -3.89
N THR A 174 4.68 -3.24 -4.32
CA THR A 174 6.09 -3.22 -3.91
C THR A 174 6.26 -2.87 -2.43
N ALA A 175 5.63 -1.79 -1.96
CA ALA A 175 5.69 -1.39 -0.55
C ALA A 175 5.18 -2.50 0.37
N ARG A 176 4.07 -3.13 0.01
CA ARG A 176 3.51 -4.27 0.75
C ARG A 176 4.44 -5.48 0.77
N ARG A 177 4.95 -5.90 -0.40
CA ARG A 177 5.83 -7.08 -0.52
C ARG A 177 7.14 -6.94 0.23
N VAL A 178 7.71 -5.74 0.31
CA VAL A 178 8.92 -5.47 1.10
C VAL A 178 8.71 -5.82 2.57
N ILE A 179 7.55 -5.46 3.14
CA ILE A 179 7.20 -5.80 4.52
C ILE A 179 6.90 -7.28 4.65
N GLU A 180 5.98 -7.80 3.85
CA GLU A 180 5.51 -9.20 3.99
C GLU A 180 6.67 -10.19 3.87
N CYS A 181 7.59 -9.97 2.93
CA CYS A 181 8.78 -10.82 2.80
C CYS A 181 9.77 -10.71 3.95
N HIS A 182 9.80 -9.59 4.66
CA HIS A 182 10.57 -9.47 5.89
C HIS A 182 9.92 -10.29 7.01
N LEU A 183 8.60 -10.14 7.17
CA LEU A 183 7.80 -10.82 8.20
C LEU A 183 7.80 -12.33 8.06
N THR A 184 7.59 -12.84 6.85
CA THR A 184 7.57 -14.29 6.58
C THR A 184 8.96 -14.86 6.30
N GLY A 185 9.98 -14.01 6.23
CA GLY A 185 11.37 -14.39 6.05
C GLY A 185 12.02 -14.80 7.36
N ASN A 186 13.24 -15.31 7.28
CA ASN A 186 14.04 -15.70 8.45
C ASN A 186 14.57 -14.51 9.28
N ARG A 187 14.34 -13.26 8.84
CA ARG A 187 14.84 -12.05 9.51
C ARG A 187 13.92 -11.52 10.61
N PHE A 188 12.64 -11.86 10.56
CA PHE A 188 11.68 -11.55 11.60
C PHE A 188 11.18 -12.85 12.27
N GLY A 189 12.11 -13.59 12.86
CA GLY A 189 11.81 -14.88 13.46
C GLY A 189 10.79 -14.78 14.59
N GLY A 190 9.78 -15.66 14.60
CA GLY A 190 8.70 -15.63 15.58
C GLY A 190 7.48 -14.79 15.17
N TYR A 191 7.33 -14.46 13.89
CA TYR A 191 6.11 -13.86 13.34
C TYR A 191 4.85 -14.65 13.74
N GLU A 192 3.87 -13.95 14.30
CA GLU A 192 2.57 -14.52 14.70
C GLU A 192 1.44 -13.99 13.83
N SER A 193 1.30 -12.66 13.74
CA SER A 193 0.28 -11.99 12.95
C SER A 193 0.69 -10.56 12.59
N HIS A 194 -0.12 -9.88 11.79
CA HIS A 194 0.04 -8.46 11.54
C HIS A 194 -1.29 -7.76 11.25
N GLU A 195 -1.30 -6.45 11.47
CA GLU A 195 -2.35 -5.52 11.09
C GLU A 195 -1.79 -4.46 10.15
N VAL A 196 -2.52 -4.14 9.08
CA VAL A 196 -2.19 -3.02 8.19
C VAL A 196 -2.73 -1.74 8.81
N LEU A 197 -1.82 -0.89 9.30
CA LEU A 197 -2.15 0.40 9.91
C LEU A 197 -2.38 1.49 8.87
N VAL A 198 -1.60 1.47 7.79
CA VAL A 198 -1.69 2.46 6.69
C VAL A 198 -1.50 1.72 5.36
N SER A 199 -2.31 2.08 4.37
CA SER A 199 -2.08 1.72 2.96
C SER A 199 -2.69 2.79 2.06
N GLU A 200 -1.85 3.69 1.55
CA GLU A 200 -2.32 4.88 0.83
C GLU A 200 -1.35 5.33 -0.27
N ALA A 201 -1.90 5.98 -1.29
CA ALA A 201 -1.09 6.68 -2.27
C ALA A 201 -0.42 7.90 -1.61
N VAL A 202 0.84 8.15 -1.97
CA VAL A 202 1.61 9.28 -1.45
C VAL A 202 2.33 10.02 -2.57
N THR A 203 2.69 11.28 -2.32
CA THR A 203 3.55 12.07 -3.20
C THR A 203 4.76 12.58 -2.43
N VAL A 204 5.96 12.36 -2.94
CA VAL A 204 7.22 12.88 -2.39
C VAL A 204 7.92 13.69 -3.47
N ASP A 205 8.12 14.98 -3.24
CA ASP A 205 8.68 15.94 -4.22
C ASP A 205 8.09 15.81 -5.64
N GLY A 206 6.76 15.68 -5.71
CA GLY A 206 6.03 15.52 -6.98
C GLY A 206 6.08 14.11 -7.60
N ARG A 207 6.79 13.16 -6.98
CA ARG A 207 6.84 11.75 -7.42
C ARG A 207 5.75 10.94 -6.75
N GLN A 208 5.00 10.19 -7.56
CA GLN A 208 3.94 9.33 -7.08
C GLN A 208 4.51 8.06 -6.45
N GLY A 209 3.85 7.58 -5.41
CA GLY A 209 4.21 6.35 -4.72
C GLY A 209 3.07 5.80 -3.88
N HIS A 210 3.40 4.80 -3.08
CA HIS A 210 2.47 4.19 -2.13
C HIS A 210 3.18 3.89 -0.82
N ARG A 211 2.50 4.20 0.29
CA ARG A 211 2.96 3.91 1.64
C ARG A 211 2.19 2.74 2.20
N VAL A 212 2.90 1.83 2.86
CA VAL A 212 2.32 0.78 3.69
C VAL A 212 2.97 0.82 5.05
N ARG A 213 2.15 0.88 6.11
CA ARG A 213 2.60 0.69 7.49
C ARG A 213 1.88 -0.50 8.10
N ILE A 214 2.63 -1.40 8.70
CA ILE A 214 2.13 -2.63 9.32
C ILE A 214 2.66 -2.72 10.74
N HIS A 215 1.81 -3.12 11.68
CA HIS A 215 2.25 -3.62 12.98
C HIS A 215 2.21 -5.15 12.97
N SER A 216 3.27 -5.79 13.44
CA SER A 216 3.34 -7.23 13.52
C SER A 216 3.52 -7.68 14.96
N VAL A 217 2.75 -8.71 15.33
CA VAL A 217 2.83 -9.37 16.62
C VAL A 217 3.93 -10.42 16.58
N ASN A 218 4.77 -10.39 17.60
CA ASN A 218 5.85 -11.34 17.83
C ASN A 218 6.22 -11.33 19.32
N SER A 219 5.80 -12.35 20.05
CA SER A 219 6.06 -12.49 21.50
C SER A 219 7.56 -12.53 21.87
N ARG A 220 8.45 -12.79 20.92
CA ARG A 220 9.91 -12.77 21.12
C ARG A 220 10.52 -11.39 20.92
N ALA A 221 9.82 -10.48 20.23
CA ALA A 221 10.28 -9.12 20.03
C ALA A 221 10.07 -8.27 21.31
N PRO A 222 11.02 -7.39 21.66
CA PRO A 222 10.84 -6.45 22.76
C PRO A 222 9.56 -5.62 22.59
N GLY A 223 8.65 -5.73 23.57
CA GLY A 223 7.34 -5.07 23.52
C GLY A 223 6.23 -5.88 22.83
N GLY A 224 6.51 -7.12 22.41
CA GLY A 224 5.51 -8.03 21.85
C GLY A 224 5.27 -7.87 20.35
N GLY A 225 6.03 -7.01 19.68
CA GLY A 225 5.87 -6.75 18.26
C GLY A 225 6.86 -5.74 17.69
N ALA A 226 6.62 -5.38 16.45
CA ALA A 226 7.35 -4.35 15.73
C ALA A 226 6.47 -3.64 14.70
N VAL A 227 6.77 -2.38 14.46
CA VAL A 227 6.16 -1.58 13.40
C VAL A 227 7.10 -1.49 12.21
N PHE A 228 6.55 -1.65 11.01
CA PHE A 228 7.25 -1.60 9.74
C PHE A 228 6.59 -0.57 8.81
N ASP A 229 7.39 0.27 8.17
CA ASP A 229 6.90 1.31 7.25
C ASP A 229 7.71 1.27 5.95
N ALA A 230 7.00 1.17 4.83
CA ALA A 230 7.59 1.12 3.51
C ALA A 230 6.93 2.17 2.61
N VAL A 231 7.75 2.92 1.88
CA VAL A 231 7.28 3.84 0.83
C VAL A 231 7.98 3.48 -0.46
N ALA A 232 7.22 3.02 -1.46
CA ALA A 232 7.72 2.77 -2.80
C ALA A 232 7.36 3.94 -3.72
N LEU A 233 8.33 4.44 -4.48
CA LEU A 233 8.22 5.62 -5.33
C LEU A 233 8.66 5.29 -6.75
N ASP A 234 7.89 5.77 -7.72
CA ASP A 234 8.34 5.84 -9.11
C ASP A 234 9.17 7.11 -9.31
N VAL A 235 10.50 6.94 -9.26
CA VAL A 235 11.47 8.02 -9.53
C VAL A 235 11.90 8.10 -10.99
N GLY A 236 11.23 7.39 -11.91
CA GLY A 236 11.44 7.48 -13.35
C GLY A 236 12.68 6.70 -13.80
N ASN A 237 13.20 5.84 -12.92
CA ASN A 237 14.28 4.94 -13.23
C ASN A 237 13.69 3.66 -13.85
N PRO A 238 14.00 3.34 -15.12
CA PRO A 238 13.47 2.13 -15.76
C PRO A 238 13.96 0.83 -15.09
N ALA A 239 15.00 0.87 -14.26
CA ALA A 239 15.56 -0.29 -13.59
C ALA A 239 14.78 -0.70 -12.32
N GLY A 240 13.77 0.05 -11.89
CA GLY A 240 12.93 -0.31 -10.75
C GLY A 240 12.45 0.87 -9.90
N LEU A 241 11.70 0.54 -8.86
CA LEU A 241 11.14 1.51 -7.91
C LEU A 241 12.13 1.81 -6.79
N SER A 242 12.09 3.04 -6.28
CA SER A 242 12.87 3.44 -5.13
C SER A 242 12.06 3.22 -3.86
N VAL A 243 12.66 2.63 -2.84
CA VAL A 243 11.97 2.19 -1.65
C VAL A 243 12.66 2.75 -0.41
N TYR A 244 11.88 3.46 0.42
CA TYR A 244 12.15 3.64 1.85
C TYR A 244 11.64 2.43 2.61
N TRP A 245 12.44 1.95 3.56
CA TRP A 245 12.16 0.76 4.34
C TRP A 245 12.63 0.92 5.79
N GLY A 246 11.69 1.00 6.73
CA GLY A 246 11.96 1.14 8.17
C GLY A 246 11.28 0.08 9.01
N GLY A 247 11.90 -0.30 10.13
CA GLY A 247 11.33 -1.22 11.11
C GLY A 247 11.82 -0.93 12.53
N ALA A 248 10.94 -0.94 13.52
CA ALA A 248 11.29 -0.72 14.93
C ALA A 248 10.47 -1.62 15.86
N VAL A 249 11.14 -2.19 16.86
CA VAL A 249 10.47 -2.99 17.91
C VAL A 249 9.66 -2.10 18.85
N ASP A 250 8.56 -2.61 19.39
CA ASP A 250 7.59 -1.78 20.13
C ASP A 250 8.18 -1.17 21.41
N ALA A 251 9.08 -1.88 22.08
CA ALA A 251 9.76 -1.39 23.28
C ALA A 251 10.80 -0.28 23.00
N ASP A 252 11.14 -0.02 21.74
CA ASP A 252 12.12 1.00 21.34
C ASP A 252 11.40 2.28 20.88
N ALA A 253 10.98 3.10 21.83
CA ALA A 253 10.26 4.34 21.56
C ALA A 253 11.10 5.34 20.76
N ASP A 254 12.41 5.39 21.02
CA ASP A 254 13.33 6.29 20.33
C ASP A 254 13.47 5.88 18.86
N ALA A 255 13.68 4.59 18.56
CA ALA A 255 13.72 4.13 17.19
C ALA A 255 12.40 4.35 16.44
N ARG A 256 11.25 4.17 17.11
CA ARG A 256 9.94 4.46 16.50
C ARG A 256 9.82 5.94 16.12
N SER A 257 10.17 6.85 17.04
CA SER A 257 10.19 8.29 16.79
C SER A 257 11.16 8.66 15.65
N MET A 258 12.34 8.04 15.63
CA MET A 258 13.34 8.25 14.58
C MET A 258 12.84 7.81 13.20
N LEU A 259 12.11 6.70 13.09
CA LEU A 259 11.52 6.26 11.83
C LEU A 259 10.43 7.20 11.34
N ASP A 260 9.57 7.67 12.25
CA ASP A 260 8.53 8.63 11.91
C ASP A 260 9.13 9.93 11.37
N GLN A 261 10.16 10.46 12.05
CA GLN A 261 10.90 11.65 11.60
C GLN A 261 11.64 11.42 10.28
N ALA A 262 12.28 10.26 10.10
CA ALA A 262 12.98 9.92 8.87
C ALA A 262 12.00 9.89 7.68
N LYS A 263 10.83 9.25 7.83
CA LYS A 263 9.79 9.23 6.80
C LYS A 263 9.29 10.63 6.45
N GLU A 264 9.06 11.49 7.45
CA GLU A 264 8.60 12.87 7.22
C GLU A 264 9.60 13.73 6.47
N ASN A 265 10.89 13.39 6.54
CA ASN A 265 11.98 14.08 5.89
C ASN A 265 12.55 13.31 4.69
N LEU A 266 11.81 12.31 4.21
CA LEU A 266 12.11 11.60 2.96
C LEU A 266 11.94 12.56 1.79
N ARG A 267 12.95 12.61 0.93
CA ARG A 267 12.97 13.43 -0.28
C ARG A 267 13.61 12.68 -1.44
N ILE A 268 13.38 13.18 -2.65
CA ILE A 268 14.14 12.79 -3.84
C ILE A 268 15.54 13.39 -3.74
N ALA A 269 16.55 12.61 -4.12
CA ALA A 269 17.97 13.01 -4.11
C ALA A 269 18.38 13.79 -5.35
#